data_AF-A0A212EGK2-F1
#
_entry.id   AF-A0A212EGK2-F1
#
_cell.length_a   1.000
_cell.length_b   1.000
_cell.length_c   1.000
_cell.angle_alpha   90.00
_cell.angle_beta   90.00
_cell.angle_gamma   90.00
#
_symmetry.space_group_name_H-M   'P 1'
#
loop_
_entity.id
_entity.type
_entity.pdbx_description
1 polymer ?
#
loop_
_entity_poly.entity_id
_entity_poly.type
_entity_poly.pdbx_seq_one_letter_code
_entity_poly.pdbx_strand_id
1 'polypeptide(L)'
;MQQATYVGHGTSDANIGSDLSDSGSARDNTEIVNVDDQMKLLQNSWSVMLVLDHLHQRMHNGLPDETTLHNGQKFDLLCLGLLGVPSLADHFNELQNKLSDLKFDVSDYICVKFLLLLNPEVRGIGNVKCVRDGYHTVQAALLDYTLTCYPGITDKFGKLVMVVPEIHALAARGEEYLYQRHCAGQAPMQTLLMEMLHAKRKPNVAEMVNRSSEHTSTLDRLS
;
A
#
# COMPACT_ATOMS: atom_id res chain seq x y z
N MET A 1 -55.11 75.38 18.96
CA MET A 1 -54.87 75.86 17.57
C MET A 1 -53.60 75.19 17.10
N GLN A 2 -53.51 74.41 16.02
CA GLN A 2 -54.44 74.00 14.99
C GLN A 2 -53.88 72.65 14.46
N GLN A 3 -54.77 71.69 14.19
CA GLN A 3 -54.47 70.47 13.44
C GLN A 3 -54.16 70.82 11.97
N ALA A 4 -53.31 70.01 11.33
CA ALA A 4 -53.42 69.74 9.90
C ALA A 4 -53.20 68.23 9.66
N THR A 5 -54.30 67.60 9.29
CA THR A 5 -54.52 66.22 8.88
C THR A 5 -54.41 66.11 7.36
N TYR A 6 -53.83 65.05 6.81
CA TYR A 6 -54.43 64.12 5.80
C TYR A 6 -53.34 63.24 5.14
N VAL A 7 -53.36 61.91 5.34
CA VAL A 7 -53.82 60.82 4.42
C VAL A 7 -52.84 60.57 3.27
N GLY A 8 -52.29 59.39 3.00
CA GLY A 8 -52.59 58.01 3.39
C GLY A 8 -52.72 57.15 2.11
N HIS A 9 -51.86 56.15 1.92
CA HIS A 9 -52.05 54.89 1.14
C HIS A 9 -50.67 54.19 1.10
N GLY A 10 -50.51 52.95 1.62
CA GLY A 10 -50.64 51.69 0.87
C GLY A 10 -49.35 51.45 0.06
N THR A 11 -48.58 50.37 0.15
CA THR A 11 -48.84 48.94 0.38
C THR A 11 -47.48 48.19 0.39
N SER A 12 -47.48 46.96 0.91
CA SER A 12 -46.56 45.84 0.64
C SER A 12 -45.16 45.79 1.27
N ASP A 13 -45.08 44.97 2.31
CA ASP A 13 -44.27 43.75 2.42
C ASP A 13 -42.85 43.75 1.84
N ALA A 14 -41.88 43.86 2.74
CA ALA A 14 -40.57 43.20 2.60
C ALA A 14 -40.26 42.48 3.91
N ASN A 15 -40.73 41.23 4.00
CA ASN A 15 -40.35 40.27 5.02
C ASN A 15 -38.89 39.86 4.78
N ILE A 16 -37.94 40.58 5.38
CA ILE A 16 -36.53 40.14 5.48
C ILE A 16 -36.42 39.38 6.79
N GLY A 17 -36.63 38.07 6.72
CA GLY A 17 -36.56 37.18 7.87
C GLY A 17 -36.31 35.75 7.42
N SER A 18 -35.15 35.23 7.82
CA SER A 18 -34.73 33.81 7.83
C SER A 18 -34.58 33.09 6.49
N ASP A 19 -33.42 33.26 5.86
CA ASP A 19 -32.77 32.20 5.07
C ASP A 19 -31.35 32.01 5.64
N LEU A 20 -31.29 31.29 6.77
CA LEU A 20 -30.04 30.81 7.40
C LEU A 20 -30.34 29.42 7.97
N SER A 21 -30.61 28.48 7.07
CA SER A 21 -30.60 27.06 7.37
C SER A 21 -30.11 26.28 6.15
N ASP A 22 -28.89 26.58 5.72
CA ASP A 22 -28.07 25.61 4.99
C ASP A 22 -26.63 25.64 5.52
N SER A 23 -26.49 25.16 6.75
CA SER A 23 -25.21 24.74 7.31
C SER A 23 -25.33 23.29 7.75
N GLY A 24 -25.86 22.47 6.84
CA GLY A 24 -25.92 21.03 6.97
C GLY A 24 -24.70 20.38 6.33
N SER A 25 -23.68 20.12 7.13
CA SER A 25 -22.66 19.10 6.85
C SER A 25 -21.68 19.41 5.71
N ALA A 26 -20.88 20.47 5.89
CA ALA A 26 -19.47 20.33 5.52
C ALA A 26 -18.89 19.29 6.48
N ARG A 27 -19.09 18.00 6.16
CA ARG A 27 -18.33 16.93 6.78
C ARG A 27 -16.87 17.32 6.57
N ASP A 28 -16.19 17.44 7.68
CA ASP A 28 -14.77 17.64 7.78
C ASP A 28 -14.07 16.63 6.84
N ASN A 29 -13.66 17.10 5.66
CA ASN A 29 -12.96 16.29 4.67
C ASN A 29 -11.48 16.09 5.06
N THR A 30 -11.20 15.96 6.36
CA THR A 30 -10.07 15.17 6.84
C THR A 30 -10.43 13.69 6.66
N GLU A 31 -10.64 13.29 5.40
CA GLU A 31 -11.04 11.95 5.01
C GLU A 31 -9.91 10.98 5.34
N ILE A 32 -10.01 10.34 6.50
CA ILE A 32 -9.36 9.06 6.79
C ILE A 32 -9.62 8.16 5.57
N VAL A 33 -8.56 7.63 4.98
CA VAL A 33 -8.66 6.60 3.93
C VAL A 33 -9.62 5.52 4.44
N ASN A 34 -10.78 5.33 3.81
CA ASN A 34 -11.76 4.34 4.26
C ASN A 34 -11.11 2.95 4.29
N VAL A 35 -11.62 2.06 5.16
CA VAL A 35 -11.14 0.68 5.33
C VAL A 35 -10.98 -0.03 3.97
N ASP A 36 -11.93 0.15 3.05
CA ASP A 36 -11.87 -0.44 1.71
C ASP A 36 -10.63 0.01 0.91
N ASP A 37 -10.25 1.28 1.03
CA ASP A 37 -9.07 1.81 0.34
C ASP A 37 -7.79 1.35 1.04
N GLN A 38 -7.78 1.26 2.37
CA GLN A 38 -6.66 0.68 3.12
C GLN A 38 -6.42 -0.77 2.70
N MET A 39 -7.48 -1.57 2.56
CA MET A 39 -7.39 -2.95 2.10
C MET A 39 -6.79 -3.04 0.69
N LYS A 40 -7.22 -2.20 -0.25
CA LYS A 40 -6.69 -2.19 -1.62
C LYS A 40 -5.22 -1.80 -1.66
N LEU A 41 -4.80 -0.81 -0.88
CA LEU A 41 -3.39 -0.39 -0.78
C LEU A 41 -2.52 -1.51 -0.21
N LEU A 42 -2.98 -2.19 0.84
CA LEU A 42 -2.29 -3.34 1.44
C LEU A 42 -2.22 -4.53 0.48
N GLN A 43 -3.33 -4.85 -0.18
CA GLN A 43 -3.38 -5.91 -1.19
C GLN A 43 -2.42 -5.61 -2.35
N ASN A 44 -2.23 -4.35 -2.73
CA ASN A 44 -1.27 -4.01 -3.77
C ASN A 44 0.19 -4.09 -3.31
N SER A 45 0.48 -3.82 -2.04
CA SER A 45 1.84 -3.57 -1.54
C SER A 45 2.44 -4.65 -0.63
N TRP A 46 1.68 -5.67 -0.20
CA TRP A 46 2.16 -6.65 0.79
C TRP A 46 3.51 -7.28 0.46
N SER A 47 3.74 -7.66 -0.80
CA SER A 47 4.96 -8.35 -1.23
C SER A 47 6.18 -7.43 -1.21
N VAL A 48 6.03 -6.19 -1.66
CA VAL A 48 7.10 -5.18 -1.59
C VAL A 48 7.39 -4.77 -0.14
N MET A 49 6.37 -4.75 0.73
CA MET A 49 6.58 -4.54 2.17
C MET A 49 7.44 -5.66 2.76
N LEU A 50 7.17 -6.92 2.42
CA LEU A 50 7.95 -8.06 2.94
C LEU A 50 9.41 -8.01 2.49
N VAL A 51 9.66 -7.69 1.21
CA VAL A 51 11.04 -7.54 0.70
C VAL A 51 11.77 -6.39 1.39
N LEU A 52 11.13 -5.23 1.54
CA LEU A 52 11.70 -4.08 2.24
C LEU A 52 11.97 -4.39 3.72
N ASP A 53 11.00 -5.01 4.40
CA ASP A 53 11.13 -5.40 5.80
C ASP A 53 12.30 -6.38 5.97
N HIS A 54 12.47 -7.33 5.05
CA HIS A 54 13.60 -8.26 5.07
C HIS A 54 14.95 -7.55 4.88
N LEU A 55 15.06 -6.60 3.94
CA LEU A 55 16.25 -5.75 3.76
C LEU A 55 16.61 -5.02 5.05
N HIS A 56 15.62 -4.35 5.66
CA HIS A 56 15.83 -3.59 6.89
C HIS A 56 16.28 -4.49 8.05
N GLN A 57 15.66 -5.65 8.24
CA GLN A 57 16.04 -6.60 9.30
C GLN A 57 17.47 -7.13 9.13
N ARG A 58 17.90 -7.40 7.90
CA ARG A 58 19.28 -7.83 7.62
C ARG A 58 20.28 -6.72 7.91
N MET A 59 20.00 -5.50 7.46
CA MET A 59 20.92 -4.37 7.61
C MET A 59 21.06 -3.89 9.05
N HIS A 60 19.96 -3.83 9.81
CA HIS A 60 19.95 -3.17 11.12
C HIS A 60 19.91 -4.13 12.31
N ASN A 61 19.37 -5.34 12.12
CA ASN A 61 19.17 -6.30 13.21
C ASN A 61 19.98 -7.59 13.03
N GLY A 62 20.83 -7.66 11.99
CA GLY A 62 21.74 -8.79 11.76
C GLY A 62 21.01 -10.11 11.49
N LEU A 63 19.85 -10.06 10.82
CA LEU A 63 19.10 -11.26 10.45
C LEU A 63 19.99 -12.19 9.60
N PRO A 64 20.30 -13.43 10.04
CA PRO A 64 21.17 -14.33 9.30
C PRO A 64 20.48 -14.92 8.07
N ASP A 65 21.27 -15.49 7.17
CA ASP A 65 20.79 -16.19 5.96
C ASP A 65 20.06 -17.49 6.32
N GLU A 66 20.53 -18.19 7.34
CA GLU A 66 19.95 -19.44 7.81
C GLU A 66 19.79 -19.45 9.34
N THR A 67 18.81 -20.21 9.82
CA THR A 67 18.64 -20.52 11.23
C THR A 67 18.39 -22.02 11.43
N THR A 68 18.84 -22.56 12.57
CA THR A 68 18.63 -23.97 12.91
C THR A 68 17.47 -24.07 13.90
N LEU A 69 16.42 -24.80 13.51
CA LEU A 69 15.25 -25.06 14.35
C LEU A 69 15.59 -26.05 15.47
N HIS A 70 14.74 -26.10 16.51
CA HIS A 70 14.90 -26.98 17.67
C HIS A 70 14.96 -28.48 17.31
N ASN A 71 14.44 -28.86 16.15
CA ASN A 71 14.46 -30.22 15.62
C ASN A 71 15.69 -30.50 14.73
N GLY A 72 16.65 -29.58 14.65
CA GLY A 72 17.88 -29.70 13.85
C GLY A 72 17.73 -29.33 12.37
N GLN A 73 16.53 -28.97 11.90
CA GLN A 73 16.33 -28.53 10.52
C GLN A 73 16.90 -27.13 10.29
N LYS A 74 17.63 -26.96 9.19
CA LYS A 74 18.05 -25.64 8.71
C LYS A 74 16.92 -24.98 7.92
N PHE A 75 16.65 -23.72 8.24
CA PHE A 75 15.65 -22.90 7.58
C PHE A 75 16.35 -21.72 6.89
N ASP A 76 16.15 -21.61 5.58
CA ASP A 76 16.72 -20.55 4.75
C ASP A 76 15.86 -19.29 4.85
N LEU A 77 16.33 -18.35 5.67
CA LEU A 77 15.66 -17.06 5.92
C LEU A 77 15.81 -16.12 4.73
N LEU A 78 16.93 -16.18 4.00
CA LEU A 78 17.12 -15.36 2.81
C LEU A 78 16.10 -15.76 1.73
N CYS A 79 15.93 -17.05 1.48
CA CYS A 79 14.93 -17.56 0.56
C CYS A 79 13.51 -17.15 0.98
N LEU A 80 13.21 -17.12 2.28
CA LEU A 80 11.93 -16.59 2.79
C LEU A 80 11.73 -15.12 2.43
N GLY A 81 12.76 -14.27 2.61
CA GLY A 81 12.74 -12.86 2.22
C GLY A 81 12.59 -12.63 0.72
N LEU A 82 13.00 -13.61 -0.08
CA LEU A 82 12.89 -13.64 -1.55
C LEU A 82 11.63 -14.36 -2.03
N LEU A 83 10.64 -14.56 -1.14
CA LEU A 83 9.36 -15.19 -1.43
C LEU A 83 9.52 -16.58 -2.09
N GLY A 84 10.58 -17.31 -1.72
CA GLY A 84 10.87 -18.66 -2.18
C GLY A 84 11.71 -18.76 -3.45
N VAL A 85 12.34 -17.68 -3.91
CA VAL A 85 13.12 -17.64 -5.17
C VAL A 85 14.62 -17.41 -4.91
N PRO A 86 15.44 -18.46 -4.75
CA PRO A 86 16.86 -18.34 -4.43
C PRO A 86 17.69 -17.57 -5.48
N SER A 87 17.30 -17.63 -6.75
CA SER A 87 18.00 -16.94 -7.85
C SER A 87 17.90 -15.42 -7.78
N LEU A 88 17.09 -14.87 -6.86
CA LEU A 88 17.01 -13.44 -6.57
C LEU A 88 18.10 -12.95 -5.62
N ALA A 89 18.87 -13.86 -4.99
CA ALA A 89 19.82 -13.51 -3.94
C ALA A 89 20.86 -12.46 -4.38
N ASP A 90 21.43 -12.60 -5.58
CA ASP A 90 22.43 -11.64 -6.08
C ASP A 90 21.83 -10.23 -6.24
N HIS A 91 20.63 -10.13 -6.83
CA HIS A 91 19.94 -8.85 -7.02
C HIS A 91 19.55 -8.23 -5.66
N PHE A 92 19.15 -9.05 -4.71
CA PHE A 92 18.84 -8.60 -3.36
C PHE A 92 20.09 -8.09 -2.63
N ASN A 93 21.22 -8.77 -2.77
CA ASN A 93 22.50 -8.36 -2.19
C ASN A 93 23.02 -7.07 -2.83
N GLU A 94 22.89 -6.91 -4.15
CA GLU A 94 23.19 -5.65 -4.85
C GLU A 94 22.37 -4.49 -4.29
N LEU A 95 21.08 -4.73 -4.07
CA LEU A 95 20.19 -3.73 -3.49
C LEU A 95 20.57 -3.41 -2.03
N GLN A 96 20.91 -4.41 -1.23
CA GLN A 96 21.38 -4.23 0.15
C GLN A 96 22.68 -3.40 0.20
N ASN A 97 23.62 -3.65 -0.73
CA ASN A 97 24.87 -2.89 -0.84
C ASN A 97 24.58 -1.43 -1.22
N LYS A 98 23.70 -1.20 -2.20
CA LYS A 98 23.26 0.15 -2.59
C LYS A 98 22.65 0.92 -1.42
N LEU A 99 21.79 0.28 -0.64
CA LEU A 99 21.21 0.89 0.57
C LEU A 99 22.28 1.17 1.64
N SER A 100 23.28 0.28 1.78
CA SER A 100 24.40 0.48 2.69
C SER A 100 25.23 1.71 2.32
N ASP A 101 25.53 1.91 1.03
CA ASP A 101 26.24 3.10 0.52
C ASP A 101 25.45 4.39 0.74
N LEU A 102 24.12 4.31 0.76
CA LEU A 102 23.22 5.42 1.05
C LEU A 102 23.07 5.72 2.55
N LYS A 103 23.72 4.94 3.42
CA LYS A 103 23.50 4.97 4.87
C LYS A 103 22.00 4.92 5.18
N PHE A 104 21.33 3.95 4.59
CA PHE A 104 19.90 3.72 4.81
C PHE A 104 19.64 3.48 6.29
N ASP A 105 18.72 4.24 6.88
CA ASP A 105 18.36 4.15 8.29
C ASP A 105 16.86 3.98 8.52
N VAL A 106 16.44 4.05 9.79
CA VAL A 106 15.04 3.86 10.20
C VAL A 106 14.12 4.93 9.60
N SER A 107 14.58 6.17 9.49
CA SER A 107 13.79 7.27 8.92
C SER A 107 13.60 7.08 7.42
N ASP A 108 14.68 6.73 6.70
CA ASP A 108 14.60 6.37 5.28
C ASP A 108 13.65 5.17 5.08
N TYR A 109 13.78 4.13 5.90
CA TYR A 109 12.94 2.93 5.86
C TYR A 109 11.46 3.25 6.01
N ILE A 110 11.09 4.04 7.02
CA ILE A 110 9.69 4.43 7.25
C ILE A 110 9.16 5.20 6.03
N CYS A 111 9.92 6.18 5.51
CA CYS A 111 9.52 6.94 4.33
C CYS A 111 9.33 6.04 3.10
N VAL A 112 10.30 5.19 2.78
CA VAL A 112 10.21 4.25 1.64
C VAL A 112 9.04 3.28 1.81
N LYS A 113 8.75 2.83 3.05
CA LYS A 113 7.58 2.01 3.36
C LYS A 113 6.28 2.75 3.01
N PHE A 114 6.15 4.02 3.37
CA PHE A 114 4.97 4.80 2.97
C PHE A 114 4.92 5.09 1.47
N LEU A 115 6.05 5.31 0.79
CA LEU A 115 6.08 5.48 -0.66
C LEU A 115 5.60 4.22 -1.40
N LEU A 116 5.99 3.03 -0.94
CA LEU A 116 5.53 1.76 -1.51
C LEU A 116 4.03 1.49 -1.22
N LEU A 117 3.53 1.94 -0.06
CA LEU A 117 2.14 1.73 0.36
C LEU A 117 1.17 2.69 -0.34
N LEU A 118 1.51 3.98 -0.38
CA LEU A 118 0.65 5.05 -0.88
C LEU A 118 0.72 5.16 -2.40
N ASN A 119 0.09 4.21 -3.09
CA ASN A 119 0.04 4.21 -4.54
C ASN A 119 -1.32 4.72 -5.06
N PRO A 120 -1.39 5.94 -5.63
CA PRO A 120 -2.65 6.49 -6.16
C PRO A 120 -3.15 5.76 -7.42
N GLU A 121 -2.31 4.94 -8.06
CA GLU A 121 -2.66 4.18 -9.27
C GLU A 121 -3.34 2.84 -8.97
N VAL A 122 -3.56 2.52 -7.69
CA VAL A 122 -4.30 1.32 -7.30
C VAL A 122 -5.76 1.44 -7.75
N ARG A 123 -6.22 0.43 -8.49
CA ARG A 123 -7.58 0.42 -9.04
C ARG A 123 -8.63 0.38 -7.92
N GLY A 124 -9.67 1.19 -8.10
CA GLY A 124 -10.84 1.20 -7.22
C GLY A 124 -10.64 1.96 -5.92
N ILE A 125 -9.53 2.66 -5.73
CA ILE A 125 -9.37 3.62 -4.63
C ILE A 125 -10.45 4.71 -4.75
N GLY A 126 -11.23 4.91 -3.68
CA GLY A 126 -12.25 5.95 -3.61
C GLY A 126 -11.62 7.34 -3.46
N ASN A 127 -10.73 7.50 -2.48
CA ASN A 127 -10.09 8.79 -2.20
C ASN A 127 -8.67 8.90 -2.76
N VAL A 128 -8.55 8.94 -4.08
CA VAL A 128 -7.25 9.04 -4.79
C VAL A 128 -6.49 10.32 -4.39
N LYS A 129 -7.22 11.41 -4.12
CA LYS A 129 -6.62 12.69 -3.70
C LYS A 129 -5.86 12.54 -2.39
N CYS A 130 -6.51 11.97 -1.35
CA CYS A 130 -5.86 11.75 -0.06
C CYS A 130 -4.60 10.88 -0.17
N VAL A 131 -4.65 9.78 -0.93
CA VAL A 131 -3.50 8.89 -1.14
C VAL A 131 -2.34 9.63 -1.82
N ARG A 132 -2.64 10.43 -2.85
CA ARG A 132 -1.65 11.23 -3.58
C ARG A 132 -1.03 12.33 -2.72
N ASP A 133 -1.87 13.05 -1.97
CA ASP A 133 -1.42 14.11 -1.07
C ASP A 133 -0.49 13.52 0.00
N GLY A 134 -0.86 12.37 0.60
CA GLY A 134 -0.01 11.64 1.53
C GLY A 134 1.32 11.19 0.90
N TYR A 135 1.30 10.66 -0.32
CA TYR A 135 2.52 10.28 -1.05
C TYR A 135 3.45 11.48 -1.25
N HIS A 136 2.92 12.64 -1.69
CA HIS A 136 3.69 13.86 -1.84
C HIS A 136 4.24 14.39 -0.52
N THR A 137 3.47 14.33 0.57
CA THR A 137 3.94 14.71 1.91
C THR A 137 5.14 13.85 2.34
N VAL A 138 5.08 12.54 2.12
CA VAL A 138 6.18 11.63 2.45
C VAL A 138 7.41 11.89 1.59
N GLN A 139 7.24 12.16 0.28
CA GLN A 139 8.36 12.53 -0.59
C GLN A 139 9.03 13.82 -0.14
N ALA A 140 8.25 14.86 0.19
CA ALA A 140 8.79 16.13 0.67
C ALA A 140 9.54 15.95 1.99
N ALA A 141 9.00 15.17 2.92
CA ALA A 141 9.64 14.86 4.20
C ALA A 141 10.96 14.09 4.00
N LEU A 142 10.98 13.08 3.11
CA LEU A 142 12.20 12.33 2.81
C LEU A 142 13.27 13.22 2.16
N LEU A 143 12.87 14.10 1.24
CA LEU A 143 13.80 15.04 0.61
C LEU A 143 14.44 15.96 1.67
N ASP A 144 13.63 16.61 2.49
CA ASP A 144 14.11 17.50 3.56
C ASP A 144 15.03 16.76 4.54
N TYR A 145 14.63 15.55 4.95
CA TYR A 145 15.43 14.69 5.83
C TYR A 145 16.79 14.36 5.23
N THR A 146 16.84 13.92 3.97
CA THR A 146 18.11 13.54 3.32
C THR A 146 19.05 14.74 3.14
N LEU A 147 18.52 15.92 2.81
CA LEU A 147 19.32 17.15 2.67
C LEU A 147 19.86 17.63 4.02
N THR A 148 19.06 17.51 5.08
CA THR A 148 19.40 18.01 6.42
C THR A 148 20.33 17.07 7.18
N CYS A 149 20.01 15.77 7.20
CA CYS A 149 20.73 14.77 8.00
C CYS A 149 21.89 14.10 7.25
N TYR A 150 21.86 14.11 5.91
CA TYR A 150 22.87 13.46 5.07
C TYR A 150 23.43 14.38 3.96
N PRO A 151 23.84 15.62 4.25
CA PRO A 151 24.32 16.57 3.23
C PRO A 151 25.57 16.08 2.49
N GLY A 152 26.33 15.15 3.07
CA GLY A 152 27.53 14.55 2.46
C GLY A 152 27.25 13.43 1.46
N ILE A 153 26.02 12.93 1.32
CA ILE A 153 25.67 11.86 0.37
C ILE A 153 25.01 12.50 -0.85
N THR A 154 25.75 12.51 -1.96
CA THR A 154 25.26 13.08 -3.22
C THR A 154 23.99 12.39 -3.69
N ASP A 155 22.93 13.18 -3.86
CA ASP A 155 21.62 12.76 -4.36
C ASP A 155 21.04 11.53 -3.63
N LYS A 156 21.11 11.54 -2.29
CA LYS A 156 20.54 10.44 -1.49
C LYS A 156 19.04 10.25 -1.77
N PHE A 157 18.26 11.32 -1.82
CA PHE A 157 16.83 11.27 -2.13
C PHE A 157 16.55 10.58 -3.47
N GLY A 158 17.16 11.05 -4.57
CA GLY A 158 16.92 10.49 -5.90
C GLY A 158 17.27 9.00 -5.95
N LYS A 159 18.39 8.62 -5.33
CA LYS A 159 18.82 7.22 -5.26
C LYS A 159 17.88 6.33 -4.43
N LEU A 160 17.33 6.82 -3.31
CA LEU A 160 16.32 6.11 -2.54
C LEU A 160 15.02 5.93 -3.33
N VAL A 161 14.60 6.95 -4.08
CA VAL A 161 13.43 6.83 -4.97
C VAL A 161 13.68 5.81 -6.09
N MET A 162 14.92 5.66 -6.57
CA MET A 162 15.28 4.64 -7.56
C MET A 162 15.34 3.21 -7.01
N VAL A 163 15.49 3.04 -5.70
CA VAL A 163 15.37 1.73 -5.05
C VAL A 163 13.93 1.19 -5.09
N VAL A 164 12.92 2.06 -5.02
CA VAL A 164 11.50 1.67 -5.04
C VAL A 164 11.14 0.74 -6.21
N PRO A 165 11.42 1.08 -7.48
CA PRO A 165 11.13 0.17 -8.60
C PRO A 165 11.96 -1.13 -8.57
N GLU A 166 13.17 -1.12 -8.00
CA GLU A 166 13.98 -2.35 -7.85
C GLU A 166 13.34 -3.32 -6.85
N ILE A 167 12.81 -2.82 -5.73
CA ILE A 167 12.03 -3.62 -4.77
C ILE A 167 10.79 -4.20 -5.44
N HIS A 168 10.06 -3.40 -6.24
CA HIS A 168 8.93 -3.89 -7.01
C HIS A 168 9.30 -5.05 -7.95
N ALA A 169 10.46 -4.98 -8.62
CA ALA A 169 10.92 -6.04 -9.52
C ALA A 169 11.25 -7.34 -8.78
N LEU A 170 11.86 -7.27 -7.60
CA LEU A 170 12.11 -8.44 -6.75
C LEU A 170 10.80 -9.08 -6.29
N ALA A 171 9.88 -8.27 -5.74
CA ALA A 171 8.60 -8.74 -5.24
C ALA A 171 7.75 -9.38 -6.36
N ALA A 172 7.72 -8.78 -7.55
CA ALA A 172 6.96 -9.30 -8.69
C ALA A 172 7.41 -10.71 -9.12
N ARG A 173 8.72 -10.98 -9.11
CA ARG A 173 9.26 -12.32 -9.39
C ARG A 173 8.85 -13.33 -8.32
N GLY A 174 8.88 -12.92 -7.05
CA GLY A 174 8.42 -13.73 -5.93
C GLY A 174 6.92 -14.06 -5.99
N GLU A 175 6.08 -13.06 -6.27
CA GLU A 175 4.64 -13.24 -6.46
C GLU A 175 4.31 -14.23 -7.59
N GLU A 176 5.00 -14.12 -8.72
CA GLU A 176 4.81 -15.04 -9.84
C GLU A 176 5.18 -16.48 -9.47
N TYR A 177 6.30 -16.66 -8.77
CA TYR A 177 6.71 -17.97 -8.29
C TYR A 177 5.71 -18.58 -7.29
N LEU A 178 5.27 -17.81 -6.29
CA LEU A 178 4.28 -18.26 -5.31
C LEU A 178 2.97 -18.69 -5.99
N TYR A 179 2.55 -17.93 -7.00
CA TYR A 179 1.35 -18.24 -7.77
C TYR A 179 1.49 -19.53 -8.57
N GLN A 180 2.62 -19.72 -9.27
CA GLN A 180 2.89 -20.96 -10.01
C GLN A 180 2.87 -22.18 -9.10
N ARG A 181 3.49 -22.09 -7.91
CA ARG A 181 3.45 -23.17 -6.91
C ARG A 181 2.03 -23.46 -6.43
N HIS A 182 1.22 -22.42 -6.24
CA HIS A 182 -0.19 -22.59 -5.87
C HIS A 182 -0.98 -23.30 -6.96
N CYS A 183 -0.86 -22.87 -8.22
CA CYS A 183 -1.52 -23.53 -9.36
C CYS A 183 -1.09 -24.99 -9.51
N ALA A 184 0.14 -25.33 -9.12
CA ALA A 184 0.65 -26.71 -9.09
C ALA A 184 0.16 -27.54 -7.88
N GLY A 185 -0.70 -26.99 -7.01
CA GLY A 185 -1.19 -27.66 -5.81
C GLY A 185 -0.13 -27.83 -4.70
N GLN A 186 0.98 -27.09 -4.78
CA GLN A 186 2.11 -27.21 -3.86
C GLN A 186 2.06 -26.20 -2.70
N ALA A 187 1.00 -25.40 -2.60
CA ALA A 187 0.78 -24.43 -1.53
C ALA A 187 -0.65 -24.54 -0.98
N PRO A 188 -0.86 -24.39 0.33
CA PRO A 188 -2.20 -24.44 0.92
C PRO A 188 -3.13 -23.35 0.38
N MET A 189 -4.38 -23.72 0.08
CA MET A 189 -5.36 -22.85 -0.58
C MET A 189 -6.03 -21.81 0.33
N GLN A 190 -6.10 -22.09 1.64
CA GLN A 190 -6.88 -21.32 2.62
C GLN A 190 -5.96 -20.53 3.54
N THR A 191 -5.08 -19.72 2.96
CA THR A 191 -4.15 -18.88 3.72
C THR A 191 -4.34 -17.42 3.34
N LEU A 192 -4.14 -16.52 4.31
CA LEU A 192 -4.14 -15.08 4.07
C LEU A 192 -3.18 -14.69 2.94
N LEU A 193 -2.00 -15.31 2.89
CA LEU A 193 -1.02 -15.09 1.82
C LEU A 193 -1.64 -15.35 0.43
N MET A 194 -2.42 -16.42 0.31
CA MET A 194 -3.04 -16.79 -0.96
C MET A 194 -4.21 -15.88 -1.33
N GLU A 195 -4.99 -15.44 -0.35
CA GLU A 195 -6.02 -14.42 -0.55
C GLU A 195 -5.42 -13.11 -1.05
N MET A 196 -4.31 -12.66 -0.44
CA MET A 196 -3.58 -11.46 -0.85
C MET A 196 -2.96 -11.60 -2.26
N LEU A 197 -2.46 -12.79 -2.60
CA LEU A 197 -1.92 -13.08 -3.93
C LEU A 197 -3.00 -13.08 -5.02
N HIS A 198 -4.18 -13.62 -4.73
CA HIS A 198 -5.32 -13.59 -5.64
C HIS A 198 -5.90 -12.18 -5.82
N ALA A 199 -5.98 -11.37 -4.75
CA ALA A 199 -6.55 -10.03 -4.81
C ALA A 199 -5.81 -9.10 -5.79
N LYS A 200 -4.51 -9.31 -5.99
CA LYS A 200 -3.68 -8.55 -6.96
C LYS A 200 -3.89 -8.95 -8.41
N ARG A 201 -4.36 -10.18 -8.66
CA ARG A 201 -4.61 -10.67 -10.02
C ARG A 201 -6.02 -10.30 -10.44
N LYS A 202 -6.17 -9.84 -11.69
CA LYS A 202 -7.51 -9.74 -12.30
C LYS A 202 -8.12 -11.15 -12.24
N PRO A 203 -9.42 -11.30 -11.93
CA PRO A 203 -10.06 -12.59 -12.06
C PRO A 203 -9.92 -13.05 -13.51
N ASN A 204 -9.06 -14.03 -13.75
CA ASN A 204 -9.02 -14.72 -15.02
C ASN A 204 -10.29 -15.57 -15.05
N VAL A 205 -11.15 -15.33 -16.05
CA VAL A 205 -12.41 -16.07 -16.25
C VAL A 205 -12.18 -17.60 -16.24
N ALA A 206 -10.98 -18.05 -16.62
CA ALA A 206 -10.53 -19.44 -16.55
C ALA A 206 -10.49 -20.03 -15.11
N GLU A 207 -10.12 -19.26 -14.09
CA GLU A 207 -10.08 -19.74 -12.69
C GLU A 207 -11.48 -19.85 -12.07
N MET A 208 -12.41 -18.98 -12.48
CA MET A 208 -13.82 -19.06 -12.08
C MET A 208 -14.52 -20.29 -12.67
N VAL A 209 -14.15 -20.68 -13.90
CA VAL A 209 -14.64 -21.91 -14.54
C VAL A 209 -14.09 -23.15 -13.81
N ASN A 210 -12.83 -23.14 -13.38
CA ASN A 210 -12.24 -24.27 -12.67
C ASN A 210 -12.85 -24.47 -11.26
N ARG A 211 -13.12 -23.38 -10.52
CA ARG A 211 -13.87 -23.45 -9.23
C ARG A 211 -15.29 -23.98 -9.39
N SER A 212 -15.94 -23.68 -10.50
CA SER A 212 -17.30 -24.18 -10.80
C SER A 212 -17.29 -25.68 -11.13
N SER A 213 -16.22 -26.17 -11.76
CA SER A 213 -16.03 -27.57 -12.14
C SER A 213 -15.70 -28.49 -10.95
N GLU A 214 -14.94 -28.00 -9.97
CA GLU A 214 -14.63 -28.79 -8.77
C GLU A 214 -15.86 -28.95 -7.86
N HIS A 215 -16.70 -27.91 -7.75
CA HIS A 215 -17.90 -27.96 -6.92
C HIS A 215 -19.00 -28.88 -7.51
N THR A 216 -19.13 -28.93 -8.83
CA THR A 216 -20.03 -29.90 -9.51
C THR A 216 -19.53 -31.34 -9.36
N SER A 217 -18.21 -31.57 -9.46
CA SER A 217 -17.65 -32.92 -9.33
C SER A 217 -17.78 -33.51 -7.91
N THR A 218 -17.80 -32.68 -6.85
CA THR A 218 -18.10 -33.14 -5.49
C THR A 218 -19.57 -33.48 -5.26
N LEU A 219 -20.50 -32.80 -5.94
CA LEU A 219 -21.93 -33.08 -5.82
C LEU A 219 -22.33 -34.35 -6.58
N ASP A 220 -21.72 -34.61 -7.74
CA ASP A 220 -21.97 -35.83 -8.53
C ASP A 220 -21.40 -37.11 -7.89
N ARG A 221 -20.48 -36.98 -6.92
CA ARG A 221 -19.94 -38.12 -6.15
C ARG A 221 -20.75 -38.47 -4.90
N LEU A 222 -21.74 -37.64 -4.56
CA LEU A 222 -22.61 -37.81 -3.39
C LEU A 222 -24.07 -38.12 -3.79
N SER A 223 -24.33 -38.35 -5.08
CA SER A 223 -25.61 -38.84 -5.60
C SER A 223 -25.49 -40.26 -6.13
#